data_AF-A0A840J3S0-F1
#
_entry.id   AF-A0A840J3S0-F1
#
_cell.length_a   1.000
_cell.length_b   1.000
_cell.length_c   1.000
_cell.angle_alpha   90.00
_cell.angle_beta   90.00
_cell.angle_gamma   90.00
#
_symmetry.space_group_name_H-M   'P 1'
#
loop_
_entity.id
_entity.type
_entity.pdbx_description
1 polymer ?
#
loop_
_entity_poly.entity_id
_entity_poly.type
_entity_poly.pdbx_seq_one_letter_code
_entity_poly.pdbx_strand_id
1 'polypeptide(L)'
;MAQSKPVPSAVRIELPQVVCWQLSVVAVLATLGRPWPVLTAAAAGAAVLLALTAVRVHGSWLYELAGLGSRFLVRHRRHELPDSAAKARTLIRLLLPGSEFRPLETAQGSTAAISHAHGLTALLVPGKPVDPRTFPMPAELLPPSNDDDPEFAVQVAFHAGTRPGSPVRTWLAAGAVRSADVPGDAELELALRNALRRIRRALARAGVPADPPPPDTVSAALTALAHVTGGRNELREDWRFWRTGPVSQACFTLDGWGTPADPVAAGLTAGLLAPITGITGVAVSLTLAARTGGDRSAILRLAATTEAAVDAAADRLARFLVPAGVRLSRLDGGHFPAVAASLPIGGFSR
;
A
#
# COMPACT_ATOMS: atom_id res chain seq x y z
N MET A 1 17.75 -27.12 -27.28
CA MET A 1 16.43 -27.25 -27.94
C MET A 1 15.53 -27.93 -26.92
N ALA A 2 14.46 -27.36 -26.37
CA ALA A 2 13.49 -26.43 -26.91
C ALA A 2 13.29 -25.19 -26.00
N GLN A 3 13.17 -24.02 -26.63
CA GLN A 3 12.72 -22.78 -25.99
C GLN A 3 11.21 -22.88 -25.79
N SER A 4 10.75 -22.85 -24.54
CA SER A 4 9.33 -22.65 -24.25
C SER A 4 8.95 -21.22 -24.63
N LYS A 5 8.20 -21.06 -25.72
CA LYS A 5 7.54 -19.80 -26.07
C LYS A 5 6.71 -19.32 -24.86
N PRO A 6 6.76 -18.04 -24.48
CA PRO A 6 5.82 -17.50 -23.51
C PRO A 6 4.41 -17.61 -24.10
N VAL A 7 3.55 -18.37 -23.44
CA VAL A 7 2.12 -18.42 -23.75
C VAL A 7 1.55 -17.03 -23.44
N PRO A 8 0.94 -16.32 -24.42
CA PRO A 8 0.25 -15.07 -24.12
C PRO A 8 -0.81 -15.36 -23.06
N SER A 9 -0.81 -14.59 -21.97
CA SER A 9 -1.81 -14.69 -20.92
C SER A 9 -3.20 -14.62 -21.54
N ALA A 10 -3.91 -15.74 -21.51
CA ALA A 10 -5.26 -15.83 -22.06
C ALA A 10 -6.12 -14.71 -21.43
N VAL A 11 -6.71 -13.89 -22.29
CA VAL A 11 -7.67 -12.86 -21.88
C VAL A 11 -8.82 -13.58 -21.21
N ARG A 12 -8.86 -13.58 -19.88
CA ARG A 12 -10.01 -14.08 -19.12
C ARG A 12 -11.12 -13.06 -19.29
N ILE A 13 -12.00 -13.31 -20.26
CA ILE A 13 -13.25 -12.57 -20.38
C ILE A 13 -14.11 -13.02 -19.19
N GLU A 14 -14.44 -12.07 -18.31
CA GLU A 14 -15.29 -12.38 -17.17
C GLU A 14 -16.76 -12.47 -17.62
N LEU A 15 -17.51 -13.42 -17.05
CA LEU A 15 -18.94 -13.60 -17.30
C LEU A 15 -19.76 -12.28 -17.36
N PRO A 16 -19.56 -11.30 -16.45
CA PRO A 16 -20.26 -10.01 -16.54
C PRO A 16 -19.97 -9.20 -17.82
N GLN A 17 -18.78 -9.31 -18.42
CA GLN A 17 -18.47 -8.61 -19.67
C GLN A 17 -19.31 -9.14 -20.83
N VAL A 18 -19.50 -10.46 -20.90
CA VAL A 18 -20.34 -11.10 -21.92
C VAL A 18 -21.80 -10.67 -21.77
N VAL A 19 -22.30 -10.61 -20.53
CA VAL A 19 -23.67 -10.15 -20.25
C VAL A 19 -23.85 -8.69 -20.67
N CYS A 20 -22.89 -7.81 -20.38
CA CYS A 20 -22.92 -6.41 -20.82
C CYS A 20 -22.97 -6.30 -22.35
N TRP A 21 -22.21 -7.13 -23.07
CA TRP A 21 -22.22 -7.13 -24.53
C TRP A 21 -23.56 -7.59 -25.10
N GLN A 22 -24.16 -8.63 -24.52
CA GLN A 22 -25.50 -9.11 -24.90
C GLN A 22 -26.57 -8.05 -24.65
N LEU A 23 -26.54 -7.39 -23.48
CA LEU A 23 -27.47 -6.31 -23.15
C LEU A 23 -27.32 -5.12 -24.11
N SER A 24 -26.11 -4.74 -24.50
CA SER A 24 -25.87 -3.71 -25.52
C SER A 24 -26.55 -4.03 -26.85
N VAL A 25 -26.43 -5.28 -27.32
CA VAL A 25 -27.07 -5.72 -28.58
C VAL A 25 -28.59 -5.69 -28.45
N VAL A 26 -29.13 -6.23 -27.36
CA VAL A 26 -30.59 -6.24 -27.10
C VAL A 26 -31.15 -4.82 -27.01
N ALA A 27 -30.46 -3.92 -26.33
CA ALA A 27 -30.88 -2.53 -26.18
C ALA A 27 -30.97 -1.80 -27.54
N VAL A 28 -29.99 -1.99 -28.43
CA VAL A 28 -30.02 -1.39 -29.77
C VAL A 28 -31.15 -2.00 -30.61
N LEU A 29 -31.31 -3.33 -30.61
CA LEU A 29 -32.37 -4.01 -31.34
C LEU A 29 -33.78 -3.59 -30.88
N ALA A 30 -33.97 -3.37 -29.58
CA ALA A 30 -35.25 -2.92 -29.00
C ALA A 30 -35.66 -1.49 -29.43
N THR A 31 -34.72 -0.69 -29.98
CA THR A 31 -35.00 0.66 -30.48
C THR A 31 -35.34 0.71 -31.98
N LEU A 32 -35.32 -0.43 -32.68
CA LEU A 32 -35.73 -0.49 -34.08
C LEU A 32 -37.21 -0.09 -34.21
N GLY A 33 -37.49 0.92 -35.05
CA GLY A 33 -38.83 1.50 -35.21
C GLY A 33 -39.16 2.66 -34.25
N ARG A 34 -38.21 3.09 -33.40
CA ARG A 34 -38.34 4.30 -32.56
C ARG A 34 -37.82 5.55 -33.26
N PRO A 35 -38.20 6.76 -32.79
CA PRO A 35 -37.67 8.02 -33.30
C PRO A 35 -36.14 8.07 -33.24
N TRP A 36 -35.51 8.73 -34.21
CA TRP A 36 -34.04 8.77 -34.36
C TRP A 36 -33.27 9.18 -33.08
N PRO A 37 -33.74 10.09 -32.20
CA PRO A 37 -33.01 10.43 -30.97
C PRO A 37 -32.90 9.26 -29.99
N VAL A 38 -33.90 8.37 -29.97
CA VAL A 38 -33.91 7.20 -29.08
C VAL A 38 -32.90 6.17 -29.57
N LEU A 39 -32.84 5.95 -30.88
CA LEU A 39 -31.86 5.06 -31.50
C LEU A 39 -30.43 5.57 -31.29
N THR A 40 -30.18 6.87 -31.51
CA THR A 40 -28.83 7.45 -31.31
C THR A 40 -28.39 7.40 -29.86
N ALA A 41 -29.28 7.67 -28.90
CA ALA A 41 -28.97 7.55 -27.48
C ALA A 41 -28.64 6.10 -27.08
N ALA A 42 -29.44 5.12 -27.53
CA ALA A 42 -29.20 3.71 -27.24
C ALA A 42 -27.92 3.18 -27.88
N ALA A 43 -27.66 3.54 -29.15
CA ALA A 43 -26.42 3.18 -29.83
C ALA A 43 -25.19 3.80 -29.17
N ALA A 44 -25.26 5.07 -28.76
CA ALA A 44 -24.19 5.73 -28.02
C ALA A 44 -23.93 5.06 -26.66
N GLY A 45 -24.99 4.75 -25.90
CA GLY A 45 -24.87 4.03 -24.63
C GLY A 45 -24.26 2.63 -24.79
N ALA A 46 -24.69 1.88 -25.79
CA ALA A 46 -24.12 0.58 -26.12
C ALA A 46 -22.64 0.67 -26.52
N ALA A 47 -22.27 1.66 -27.34
CA ALA A 47 -20.88 1.92 -27.72
C ALA A 47 -20.00 2.27 -26.50
N VAL A 48 -20.50 3.10 -25.59
CA VAL A 48 -19.81 3.43 -24.33
C VAL A 48 -19.64 2.18 -23.45
N LEU A 49 -20.67 1.36 -23.29
CA LEU A 49 -20.60 0.14 -22.49
C LEU A 49 -19.60 -0.87 -23.07
N LEU A 50 -19.61 -1.04 -24.40
CA LEU A 50 -18.63 -1.86 -25.12
C LEU A 50 -17.23 -1.31 -24.96
N ALA A 51 -17.03 0.01 -25.12
CA ALA A 51 -15.73 0.63 -24.89
C ALA A 51 -15.24 0.42 -23.45
N LEU A 52 -16.12 0.60 -22.46
CA LEU A 52 -15.79 0.37 -21.05
C LEU A 52 -15.33 -1.04 -20.75
N THR A 53 -15.93 -2.04 -21.40
CA THR A 53 -15.71 -3.47 -21.13
C THR A 53 -14.73 -4.15 -22.08
N ALA A 54 -14.37 -3.54 -23.20
CA ALA A 54 -13.47 -4.09 -24.21
C ALA A 54 -12.15 -3.34 -24.35
N VAL A 55 -12.07 -2.08 -23.92
CA VAL A 55 -10.85 -1.27 -24.04
C VAL A 55 -10.00 -1.41 -22.79
N ARG A 56 -8.72 -1.73 -23.00
CA ARG A 56 -7.69 -1.79 -21.97
C ARG A 56 -6.69 -0.68 -22.18
N VAL A 57 -6.49 0.15 -21.15
CA VAL A 57 -5.58 1.29 -21.15
C VAL A 57 -4.50 1.02 -20.11
N HIS A 58 -3.23 0.94 -20.52
CA HIS A 58 -2.07 0.69 -19.64
C HIS A 58 -2.19 -0.57 -18.75
N GLY A 59 -2.94 -1.58 -19.20
CA GLY A 59 -3.13 -2.82 -18.43
C GLY A 59 -4.34 -2.84 -17.51
N SER A 60 -5.11 -1.74 -17.41
CA SER A 60 -6.38 -1.68 -16.68
C SER A 60 -7.56 -1.53 -17.65
N TRP A 61 -8.70 -2.09 -17.30
CA TRP A 61 -9.91 -1.94 -18.11
C TRP A 61 -10.53 -0.56 -17.93
N LEU A 62 -11.14 -0.02 -18.98
CA LEU A 62 -11.73 1.32 -18.93
C LEU A 62 -12.86 1.43 -17.86
N TYR A 63 -13.59 0.34 -17.59
CA TYR A 63 -14.55 0.30 -16.47
C TYR A 63 -13.89 0.42 -15.08
N GLU A 64 -12.67 -0.10 -14.91
CA GLU A 64 -11.92 0.04 -13.65
C GLU A 64 -11.53 1.50 -13.44
N LEU A 65 -11.05 2.15 -14.51
CA LEU A 65 -10.70 3.57 -14.50
C LEU A 65 -11.94 4.45 -14.29
N ALA A 66 -13.07 4.11 -14.91
CA ALA A 66 -14.34 4.81 -14.71
C ALA A 66 -14.83 4.66 -13.27
N GLY A 67 -14.80 3.44 -12.72
CA GLY A 67 -15.16 3.19 -11.32
C GLY A 67 -14.26 3.92 -10.33
N LEU A 68 -12.95 3.97 -10.60
CA LEU A 68 -11.98 4.74 -9.83
C LEU A 68 -12.27 6.24 -9.91
N GLY A 69 -12.51 6.76 -11.11
CA GLY A 69 -12.89 8.15 -11.38
C GLY A 69 -14.16 8.55 -10.64
N SER A 70 -15.23 7.77 -10.76
CA SER A 70 -16.50 8.02 -10.07
C SER A 70 -16.34 8.01 -8.55
N ARG A 71 -15.64 7.01 -7.99
CA ARG A 71 -15.37 6.96 -6.54
C ARG A 71 -14.53 8.15 -6.07
N PHE A 72 -13.55 8.56 -6.86
CA PHE A 72 -12.72 9.73 -6.56
C PHE A 72 -13.53 11.03 -6.56
N LEU A 73 -14.48 11.19 -7.50
CA LEU A 73 -15.32 12.38 -7.59
C LEU A 73 -16.34 12.47 -6.45
N VAL A 74 -16.86 11.34 -5.98
CA VAL A 74 -17.90 11.29 -4.94
C VAL A 74 -17.30 11.36 -3.52
N ARG A 75 -16.06 10.89 -3.31
CA ARG A 75 -15.47 10.87 -1.96
C ARG A 75 -15.07 12.25 -1.45
N HIS A 76 -15.09 12.40 -0.13
CA HIS A 76 -14.51 13.55 0.53
C HIS A 76 -12.98 13.51 0.38
N ARG A 77 -12.38 14.57 -0.15
CA ARG A 77 -10.94 14.60 -0.51
C ARG A 77 -10.10 15.50 0.38
N ARG A 78 -10.73 16.37 1.17
CA ARG A 78 -10.06 17.33 2.05
C ARG A 78 -10.40 17.01 3.50
N HIS A 79 -9.42 16.95 4.39
CA HIS A 79 -9.66 16.67 5.80
C HIS A 79 -8.73 17.52 6.64
N GLU A 80 -9.24 17.97 7.79
CA GLU A 80 -8.44 18.69 8.77
C GLU A 80 -8.13 17.77 9.95
N LEU A 81 -6.85 17.70 10.30
CA LEU A 81 -6.36 17.00 11.46
C LEU A 81 -6.27 17.98 12.65
N PRO A 82 -6.59 17.54 13.87
CA PRO A 82 -6.46 18.38 15.04
C PRO A 82 -4.99 18.66 15.34
N ASP A 83 -4.66 19.86 15.80
CA ASP A 83 -3.31 20.20 16.25
C ASP A 83 -3.09 19.83 17.73
N SER A 84 -3.27 18.55 18.04
CA SER A 84 -3.16 18.01 19.40
C SER A 84 -2.56 16.60 19.40
N ALA A 85 -2.37 16.03 20.59
CA ALA A 85 -1.96 14.63 20.75
C ALA A 85 -2.91 13.63 20.04
N ALA A 86 -4.17 14.03 19.78
CA ALA A 86 -5.13 13.21 19.04
C ALA A 86 -4.85 13.09 17.54
N LYS A 87 -3.90 13.87 16.99
CA LYS A 87 -3.58 13.92 15.55
C LYS A 87 -3.33 12.54 14.94
N ALA A 88 -2.52 11.72 15.60
CA ALA A 88 -2.22 10.36 15.13
C ALA A 88 -3.47 9.47 15.10
N ARG A 89 -4.32 9.55 16.12
CA ARG A 89 -5.57 8.80 16.21
C ARG A 89 -6.57 9.19 15.12
N THR A 90 -6.72 10.50 14.87
CA THR A 90 -7.57 10.99 13.77
C THR A 90 -7.03 10.57 12.42
N LEU A 91 -5.71 10.64 12.22
CA LEU A 91 -5.05 10.19 10.99
C LEU A 91 -5.31 8.70 10.72
N ILE A 92 -5.10 7.81 11.70
CA ILE A 92 -5.33 6.38 11.48
C ILE A 92 -6.81 6.06 11.22
N ARG A 93 -7.75 6.73 11.90
CA ARG A 93 -9.19 6.55 11.67
C ARG A 93 -9.61 6.98 10.27
N LEU A 94 -8.92 7.99 9.72
CA LEU A 94 -9.16 8.44 8.35
C LEU A 94 -8.57 7.47 7.32
N LEU A 95 -7.34 6.98 7.55
CA LEU A 95 -6.65 6.08 6.63
C LEU A 95 -7.18 4.64 6.68
N LEU A 96 -7.62 4.22 7.86
CA LEU A 96 -8.13 2.88 8.17
C LEU A 96 -9.39 3.05 9.04
N PRO A 97 -10.57 3.23 8.43
CA PRO A 97 -11.82 3.46 9.14
C PRO A 97 -12.11 2.39 10.19
N GLY A 98 -12.57 2.85 11.37
CA GLY A 98 -12.82 1.98 12.52
C GLY A 98 -11.57 1.56 13.28
N SER A 99 -10.39 2.13 12.99
CA SER A 99 -9.17 1.82 13.72
C SER A 99 -9.07 2.49 15.08
N GLU A 100 -8.52 1.76 16.05
CA GLU A 100 -8.32 2.23 17.42
C GLU A 100 -6.96 1.79 17.97
N PHE A 101 -6.32 2.67 18.76
CA PHE A 101 -5.14 2.29 19.54
C PHE A 101 -5.59 1.53 20.78
N ARG A 102 -5.02 0.34 21.00
CA ARG A 102 -5.24 -0.48 22.18
C ARG A 102 -3.90 -0.81 22.83
N PRO A 103 -3.81 -0.81 24.18
CA PRO A 103 -2.63 -1.33 24.84
C PRO A 103 -2.53 -2.83 24.59
N LEU A 104 -1.33 -3.29 24.26
CA LEU A 104 -1.00 -4.70 24.12
C LEU A 104 0.12 -5.00 25.12
N GLU A 105 -0.23 -5.73 26.17
CA GLU A 105 0.73 -6.16 27.17
C GLU A 105 1.64 -7.24 26.59
N THR A 106 2.92 -6.94 26.49
CA THR A 106 3.94 -7.93 26.12
C THR A 106 4.80 -8.25 27.32
N ALA A 107 5.54 -9.37 27.27
CA ALA A 107 6.49 -9.73 28.34
C ALA A 107 7.63 -8.70 28.51
N GLN A 108 7.72 -7.69 27.64
CA GLN A 108 8.75 -6.65 27.64
C GLN A 108 8.18 -5.24 27.88
N GLY A 109 6.88 -5.15 28.18
CA GLY A 109 6.18 -3.89 28.44
C GLY A 109 4.93 -3.72 27.58
N SER A 110 4.15 -2.71 27.92
CA SER A 110 2.94 -2.33 27.17
C SER A 110 3.34 -1.62 25.87
N THR A 111 2.81 -2.06 24.74
CA THR A 111 2.95 -1.38 23.45
C THR A 111 1.59 -1.02 22.87
N ALA A 112 1.55 -0.07 21.94
CA ALA A 112 0.32 0.26 21.24
C ALA A 112 0.10 -0.71 20.07
N ALA A 113 -1.01 -1.44 20.12
CA ALA A 113 -1.58 -2.13 18.97
C ALA A 113 -2.65 -1.26 18.32
N ILE A 114 -2.87 -1.48 17.02
CA ILE A 114 -3.90 -0.84 16.21
C ILE A 114 -4.90 -1.94 15.86
N SER A 115 -6.08 -1.89 16.48
CA SER A 115 -7.21 -2.75 16.10
C SER A 115 -7.93 -2.10 14.92
N HIS A 116 -8.30 -2.89 13.92
CA HIS A 116 -9.01 -2.44 12.73
C HIS A 116 -9.90 -3.55 12.16
N ALA A 117 -10.73 -3.21 11.17
CA ALA A 117 -11.70 -4.12 10.56
C ALA A 117 -11.07 -5.39 9.93
N HIS A 118 -9.76 -5.38 9.68
CA HIS A 118 -9.04 -6.50 9.05
C HIS A 118 -8.13 -7.27 10.01
N GLY A 119 -8.05 -6.87 11.28
CA GLY A 119 -7.15 -7.51 12.23
C GLY A 119 -6.63 -6.60 13.31
N LEU A 120 -5.53 -7.04 13.91
CA LEU A 120 -4.80 -6.33 14.95
C LEU A 120 -3.33 -6.22 14.53
N THR A 121 -2.77 -5.03 14.58
CA THR A 121 -1.38 -4.76 14.18
C THR A 121 -0.58 -4.14 15.32
N ALA A 122 0.66 -4.60 15.53
CA ALA A 122 1.60 -4.02 16.50
C ALA A 122 2.93 -3.70 15.84
N LEU A 123 3.62 -2.66 16.35
CA LEU A 123 4.86 -2.17 15.78
C LEU A 123 6.08 -2.67 16.56
N LEU A 124 7.20 -2.82 15.85
CA LEU A 124 8.54 -3.03 16.36
C LEU A 124 9.49 -2.04 15.71
N VAL A 125 10.48 -1.55 16.46
CA VAL A 125 11.49 -0.61 15.97
C VAL A 125 12.88 -1.15 16.29
N PRO A 126 13.80 -1.24 15.31
CA PRO A 126 15.19 -1.57 15.58
C PRO A 126 15.85 -0.55 16.51
N GLY A 127 16.68 -1.01 17.45
CA GLY A 127 17.34 -0.12 18.41
C GLY A 127 18.40 0.81 17.80
N LYS A 128 18.86 0.52 16.58
CA LYS A 128 19.84 1.30 15.82
C LYS A 128 19.41 1.38 14.35
N PRO A 129 19.86 2.40 13.59
CA PRO A 129 19.72 2.39 12.14
C PRO A 129 20.28 1.11 11.52
N VAL A 130 19.56 0.58 10.54
CA VAL A 130 19.87 -0.68 9.87
C VAL A 130 20.15 -0.41 8.39
N ASP A 131 21.08 -1.16 7.81
CA ASP A 131 21.24 -1.17 6.35
C ASP A 131 20.05 -1.94 5.75
N PRO A 132 19.27 -1.34 4.84
CA PRO A 132 18.18 -2.04 4.16
C PRO A 132 18.61 -3.31 3.41
N ARG A 133 19.90 -3.45 3.05
CA ARG A 133 20.42 -4.66 2.38
C ARG A 133 20.54 -5.87 3.29
N THR A 134 20.75 -5.64 4.59
CA THR A 134 20.98 -6.71 5.57
C THR A 134 19.75 -7.00 6.42
N PHE A 135 18.69 -6.20 6.28
CA PHE A 135 17.44 -6.41 6.98
C PHE A 135 16.69 -7.63 6.41
N PRO A 136 16.20 -8.57 7.25
CA PRO A 136 15.47 -9.75 6.78
C PRO A 136 14.23 -9.39 5.98
N MET A 137 13.95 -10.13 4.90
CA MET A 137 12.74 -9.89 4.11
C MET A 137 11.48 -10.17 4.94
N PRO A 138 10.35 -9.45 4.72
CA PRO A 138 9.13 -9.66 5.50
C PRO A 138 8.65 -11.11 5.52
N ALA A 139 8.86 -11.85 4.43
CA ALA A 139 8.48 -13.26 4.32
C ALA A 139 9.29 -14.18 5.26
N GLU A 140 10.54 -13.85 5.55
CA GLU A 140 11.40 -14.60 6.48
C GLU A 140 10.98 -14.41 7.96
N LEU A 141 10.22 -13.35 8.22
CA LEU A 141 9.75 -12.99 9.55
C LEU A 141 8.35 -13.53 9.84
N LEU A 142 7.67 -14.11 8.86
CA LEU A 142 6.35 -14.68 9.06
C LEU A 142 6.40 -15.86 10.04
N PRO A 143 5.47 -15.92 11.02
CA PRO A 143 5.25 -17.15 11.78
C PRO A 143 4.90 -18.31 10.84
N PRO A 144 5.23 -19.57 11.22
CA PRO A 144 4.75 -20.73 10.47
C PRO A 144 3.23 -20.74 10.43
N SER A 145 2.66 -21.09 9.27
CA SER A 145 1.22 -21.25 9.08
C SER A 145 0.79 -22.62 9.62
N ASN A 146 -0.13 -22.63 10.56
CA ASN A 146 -0.85 -23.82 11.02
C ASN A 146 -2.34 -23.61 10.70
N ASP A 147 -3.09 -24.69 10.46
CA ASP A 147 -4.50 -24.60 10.07
C ASP A 147 -5.38 -23.91 11.14
N ASP A 148 -4.99 -23.98 12.42
CA ASP A 148 -5.71 -23.38 13.54
C ASP A 148 -5.24 -21.95 13.91
N ASP A 149 -4.13 -21.48 13.32
CA ASP A 149 -3.57 -20.15 13.61
C ASP A 149 -4.16 -19.10 12.64
N PRO A 150 -4.43 -17.87 13.10
CA PRO A 150 -4.86 -16.81 12.20
C PRO A 150 -3.78 -16.52 11.14
N GLU A 151 -4.21 -16.05 9.98
CA GLU A 151 -3.30 -15.57 8.95
C GLU A 151 -2.47 -14.39 9.51
N PHE A 152 -1.17 -14.38 9.26
CA PHE A 152 -0.27 -13.31 9.70
C PHE A 152 0.25 -12.52 8.51
N ALA A 153 0.50 -11.24 8.77
CA ALA A 153 1.13 -10.35 7.81
C ALA A 153 2.24 -9.54 8.47
N VAL A 154 3.35 -9.36 7.77
CA VAL A 154 4.48 -8.54 8.22
C VAL A 154 4.71 -7.43 7.21
N GLN A 155 4.86 -6.21 7.72
CA GLN A 155 5.19 -5.01 6.96
C GLN A 155 6.51 -4.45 7.48
N VAL A 156 7.38 -4.03 6.56
CA VAL A 156 8.63 -3.33 6.88
C VAL A 156 8.62 -2.03 6.11
N ALA A 157 8.52 -0.91 6.83
CA ALA A 157 8.55 0.43 6.28
C ALA A 157 9.94 1.03 6.48
N PHE A 158 10.59 1.39 5.37
CA PHE A 158 11.83 2.15 5.32
C PHE A 158 11.54 3.59 4.92
N HIS A 159 12.27 4.54 5.49
CA HIS A 159 12.13 5.95 5.13
C HIS A 159 13.50 6.64 5.06
N ALA A 160 13.82 7.13 3.87
CA ALA A 160 14.92 8.06 3.62
C ALA A 160 14.35 9.49 3.55
N GLY A 161 14.81 10.36 4.45
CA GLY A 161 14.40 11.77 4.47
C GLY A 161 15.05 12.59 3.36
N THR A 162 14.68 13.88 3.28
CA THR A 162 15.22 14.80 2.25
C THR A 162 16.67 15.22 2.48
N ARG A 163 17.21 15.00 3.69
CA ARG A 163 18.58 15.38 4.06
C ARG A 163 19.57 14.30 3.62
N PRO A 164 20.51 14.60 2.71
CA PRO A 164 21.54 13.64 2.29
C PRO A 164 22.33 13.10 3.48
N GLY A 165 22.70 11.82 3.42
CA GLY A 165 23.49 11.15 4.46
C GLY A 165 22.75 10.87 5.77
N SER A 166 21.48 11.26 5.91
CA SER A 166 20.67 10.85 7.05
C SER A 166 20.42 9.34 7.00
N PRO A 167 20.51 8.64 8.14
CA PRO A 167 20.25 7.21 8.18
C PRO A 167 18.80 6.89 7.77
N VAL A 168 18.63 5.77 7.06
CA VAL A 168 17.30 5.23 6.77
C VAL A 168 16.66 4.81 8.09
N ARG A 169 15.43 5.30 8.32
CA ARG A 169 14.62 4.87 9.45
C ARG A 169 13.80 3.64 9.07
N THR A 170 13.66 2.70 9.98
CA THR A 170 12.99 1.41 9.74
C THR A 170 11.98 1.14 10.83
N TRP A 171 10.77 0.74 10.43
CA TRP A 171 9.71 0.28 11.30
C TRP A 171 9.19 -1.05 10.78
N LEU A 172 8.85 -1.94 11.70
CA LEU A 172 8.20 -3.19 11.37
C LEU A 172 6.81 -3.20 12.00
N ALA A 173 5.83 -3.70 11.26
CA ALA A 173 4.49 -3.98 11.74
C ALA A 173 4.20 -5.47 11.57
N ALA A 174 3.72 -6.11 12.64
CA ALA A 174 3.20 -7.47 12.62
C ALA A 174 1.68 -7.39 12.80
N GLY A 175 0.93 -8.04 11.90
CA GLY A 175 -0.52 -8.09 11.92
C GLY A 175 -1.03 -9.51 12.04
N ALA A 176 -2.01 -9.73 12.92
CA ALA A 176 -2.87 -10.90 12.91
C ALA A 176 -4.16 -10.55 12.17
N VAL A 177 -4.51 -11.30 11.14
CA VAL A 177 -5.63 -11.03 10.26
C VAL A 177 -6.90 -11.58 10.89
N ARG A 178 -7.97 -10.78 10.88
CA ARG A 178 -9.29 -11.21 11.34
C ARG A 178 -9.95 -12.05 10.25
N SER A 179 -10.36 -13.26 10.61
CA SER A 179 -11.14 -14.17 9.76
C SER A 179 -12.54 -14.41 10.36
N ALA A 180 -13.39 -15.12 9.63
CA ALA A 180 -14.67 -15.57 10.16
C ALA A 180 -14.49 -16.54 11.34
N ASP A 181 -13.42 -17.34 11.31
CA ASP A 181 -13.10 -18.34 12.33
C ASP A 181 -12.49 -17.72 13.58
N VAL A 182 -11.81 -16.57 13.45
CA VAL A 182 -11.20 -15.82 14.55
C VAL A 182 -11.72 -14.37 14.56
N PRO A 183 -12.99 -14.16 14.97
CA PRO A 183 -13.60 -12.84 14.93
C PRO A 183 -13.22 -11.97 16.14
N GLY A 184 -12.69 -12.55 17.21
CA GLY A 184 -12.47 -11.87 18.51
C GLY A 184 -11.07 -11.26 18.70
N ASP A 185 -11.01 -10.04 19.23
CA ASP A 185 -9.72 -9.37 19.52
C ASP A 185 -8.86 -10.12 20.54
N ALA A 186 -9.46 -10.79 21.53
CA ALA A 186 -8.71 -11.46 22.58
C ALA A 186 -7.83 -12.61 22.05
N GLU A 187 -8.36 -13.37 21.09
CA GLU A 187 -7.65 -14.45 20.41
C GLU A 187 -6.55 -13.89 19.50
N LEU A 188 -6.86 -12.85 18.73
CA LEU A 188 -5.88 -12.13 17.89
C LEU A 188 -4.75 -11.51 18.71
N GLU A 189 -5.05 -10.97 19.90
CA GLU A 189 -4.04 -10.44 20.81
C GLU A 189 -3.06 -11.52 21.29
N LEU A 190 -3.57 -12.70 21.65
CA LEU A 190 -2.73 -13.83 22.07
C LEU A 190 -1.84 -14.32 20.92
N ALA A 191 -2.44 -14.50 19.74
CA ALA A 191 -1.73 -14.89 18.52
C ALA A 191 -0.64 -13.87 18.16
N LEU A 192 -0.97 -12.58 18.20
CA LEU A 192 -0.05 -11.49 17.88
C LEU A 192 1.11 -11.40 18.90
N ARG A 193 0.86 -11.57 20.20
CA ARG A 193 1.94 -11.64 21.22
C ARG A 193 2.93 -12.76 20.93
N ASN A 194 2.43 -13.93 20.54
CA ASN A 194 3.27 -15.07 20.17
C ASN A 194 4.07 -14.80 18.89
N ALA A 195 3.43 -14.20 17.88
CA ALA A 195 4.08 -13.81 16.63
C ALA A 195 5.19 -12.76 16.87
N LEU A 196 4.91 -11.70 17.63
CA LEU A 196 5.89 -10.67 17.98
C LEU A 196 7.12 -11.26 18.67
N ARG A 197 6.93 -12.19 19.60
CA ARG A 197 8.04 -12.90 20.26
C ARG A 197 8.90 -13.68 19.25
N ARG A 198 8.28 -14.35 18.27
CA ARG A 198 8.99 -15.11 17.21
C ARG A 198 9.74 -14.16 16.26
N ILE A 199 9.08 -13.11 15.80
CA ILE A 199 9.66 -12.07 14.93
C ILE A 199 10.87 -11.44 15.58
N ARG A 200 10.78 -11.02 16.86
CA ARG A 200 11.90 -10.45 17.61
C ARG A 200 13.08 -11.43 17.72
N ARG A 201 12.82 -12.71 17.96
CA ARG A 201 13.87 -13.74 17.96
C ARG A 201 14.51 -13.93 16.59
N ALA A 202 13.74 -13.87 15.51
CA ALA A 202 14.26 -13.94 14.14
C ALA A 202 15.15 -12.73 13.83
N LEU A 203 14.67 -11.52 14.14
CA LEU A 203 15.41 -10.27 14.01
C LEU A 203 16.71 -10.26 14.84
N ALA A 204 16.66 -10.70 16.10
CA ALA A 204 17.85 -10.82 16.94
C ALA A 204 18.88 -11.80 16.37
N ARG A 205 18.44 -12.95 15.83
CA ARG A 205 19.33 -13.91 15.15
C ARG A 205 19.96 -13.33 13.88
N ALA A 206 19.26 -12.43 13.19
CA ALA A 206 19.79 -11.68 12.05
C ALA A 206 20.65 -10.48 12.45
N GLY A 207 20.94 -10.28 13.75
CA GLY A 207 21.75 -9.16 14.23
C GLY A 207 21.04 -7.81 14.29
N VAL A 208 19.70 -7.79 14.18
CA VAL A 208 18.87 -6.59 14.16
C VAL A 208 17.88 -6.61 15.34
N PRO A 209 18.33 -6.45 16.60
CA PRO A 209 17.40 -6.44 17.73
C PRO A 209 16.39 -5.30 17.59
N ALA A 210 15.10 -5.64 17.77
CA ALA A 210 13.98 -4.71 17.68
C ALA A 210 13.02 -4.92 18.85
N ASP A 211 12.48 -3.80 19.34
CA ASP A 211 11.61 -3.78 20.50
C ASP A 211 10.32 -3.00 20.21
N PRO A 212 9.22 -3.32 20.91
CA PRO A 212 7.99 -2.55 20.80
C PRO A 212 8.24 -1.11 21.26
N PRO A 213 7.94 -0.09 20.43
CA PRO A 213 8.07 1.30 20.83
C PRO A 213 6.98 1.68 21.85
N PRO A 214 7.23 2.70 22.70
CA PRO A 214 6.19 3.30 23.54
C PRO A 214 5.03 3.87 22.70
N PRO A 215 3.79 3.95 23.25
CA PRO A 215 2.62 4.45 22.53
C PRO A 215 2.79 5.85 21.90
N ASP A 216 3.47 6.77 22.59
CA ASP A 216 3.70 8.12 22.09
C ASP A 216 4.70 8.12 20.93
N THR A 217 5.69 7.23 20.97
CA THR A 217 6.65 7.03 19.88
C THR A 217 5.97 6.46 18.64
N VAL A 218 4.97 5.58 18.80
CA VAL A 218 4.14 5.11 17.67
C VAL A 218 3.40 6.29 17.04
N SER A 219 2.72 7.11 17.84
CA SER A 219 1.98 8.27 17.35
C SER A 219 2.88 9.29 16.63
N ALA A 220 4.05 9.57 17.19
CA ALA A 220 5.05 10.45 16.58
C ALA A 220 5.61 9.88 15.27
N ALA A 221 5.89 8.57 15.23
CA ALA A 221 6.38 7.90 14.02
C ALA A 221 5.34 7.95 12.89
N LEU A 222 4.07 7.66 13.18
CA LEU A 222 3.00 7.66 12.18
C LEU A 222 2.75 9.06 11.62
N THR A 223 2.71 10.08 12.47
CA THR A 223 2.54 11.48 12.02
C THR A 223 3.74 11.97 11.20
N ALA A 224 4.97 11.59 11.59
CA ALA A 224 6.17 11.91 10.85
C ALA A 224 6.21 11.22 9.47
N LEU A 225 5.90 9.92 9.42
CA LEU A 225 5.84 9.15 8.18
C LEU A 225 4.74 9.63 7.23
N ALA A 226 3.62 10.10 7.74
CA ALA A 226 2.55 10.68 6.93
C ALA A 226 2.84 12.13 6.47
N HIS A 227 3.95 12.74 6.93
CA HIS A 227 4.30 14.16 6.72
C HIS A 227 3.25 15.16 7.25
N VAL A 228 2.54 14.81 8.33
CA VAL A 228 1.53 15.70 8.98
C VAL A 228 2.08 16.43 10.21
N THR A 229 3.40 16.52 10.33
CA THR A 229 4.10 17.24 11.40
C THR A 229 4.38 18.69 11.02
N GLY A 230 4.71 19.53 12.00
CA GLY A 230 5.08 20.93 11.79
C GLY A 230 3.91 21.81 11.34
N GLY A 231 2.77 21.71 12.04
CA GLY A 231 1.56 22.51 11.74
C GLY A 231 0.79 22.08 10.48
N ARG A 232 1.20 20.99 9.81
CA ARG A 232 0.54 20.47 8.61
C ARG A 232 -0.73 19.71 9.01
N ASN A 233 -1.81 20.45 9.16
CA ASN A 233 -3.09 19.93 9.63
C ASN A 233 -4.05 19.62 8.48
N GLU A 234 -3.84 20.20 7.31
CA GLU A 234 -4.68 19.93 6.14
C GLU A 234 -4.15 18.73 5.35
N LEU A 235 -5.04 17.77 5.11
CA LEU A 235 -4.91 16.67 4.19
C LEU A 235 -5.76 16.94 2.96
N ARG A 236 -5.19 16.77 1.78
CA ARG A 236 -5.93 16.88 0.53
C ARG A 236 -5.49 15.82 -0.44
N GLU A 237 -6.44 15.23 -1.14
CA GLU A 237 -6.15 14.32 -2.24
C GLU A 237 -6.60 14.90 -3.58
N ASP A 238 -5.64 15.02 -4.48
CA ASP A 238 -5.83 15.28 -5.90
C ASP A 238 -5.63 13.97 -6.67
N TRP A 239 -6.01 13.95 -7.95
CA TRP A 239 -5.96 12.72 -8.73
C TRP A 239 -4.57 12.08 -8.75
N ARG A 240 -3.52 12.89 -8.90
CA ARG A 240 -2.13 12.40 -8.98
C ARG A 240 -1.33 12.49 -7.69
N PHE A 241 -1.90 13.11 -6.64
CA PHE A 241 -1.15 13.47 -5.44
C PHE A 241 -1.99 13.42 -4.16
N TRP A 242 -1.34 12.98 -3.09
CA TRP A 242 -1.71 13.24 -1.71
C TRP A 242 -0.94 14.44 -1.18
N ARG A 243 -1.61 15.40 -0.55
CA ARG A 243 -1.02 16.64 -0.07
C ARG A 243 -1.18 16.79 1.43
N THR A 244 -0.10 17.23 2.06
CA THR A 244 -0.02 17.58 3.48
C THR A 244 0.64 18.95 3.61
N GLY A 245 -0.16 20.01 3.72
CA GLY A 245 0.32 21.38 3.55
C GLY A 245 1.08 21.57 2.21
N PRO A 246 2.33 22.05 2.21
CA PRO A 246 3.11 22.27 0.99
C PRO A 246 3.74 20.99 0.41
N VAL A 247 3.62 19.85 1.08
CA VAL A 247 4.26 18.60 0.66
C VAL A 247 3.31 17.83 -0.25
N SER A 248 3.73 17.63 -1.50
CA SER A 248 3.07 16.75 -2.47
C SER A 248 3.67 15.35 -2.36
N GLN A 249 2.82 14.35 -2.30
CA GLN A 249 3.19 12.94 -2.17
C GLN A 249 2.51 12.12 -3.25
N ALA A 250 3.20 11.15 -3.82
CA ALA A 250 2.61 10.18 -4.73
C ALA A 250 2.97 8.76 -4.28
N CYS A 251 2.00 7.87 -4.32
CA CYS A 251 2.18 6.46 -4.01
C CYS A 251 2.21 5.63 -5.29
N PHE A 252 3.00 4.58 -5.27
CA PHE A 252 3.23 3.69 -6.38
C PHE A 252 3.25 2.24 -5.91
N THR A 253 2.68 1.33 -6.70
CA THR A 253 2.94 -0.10 -6.56
C THR A 253 4.24 -0.45 -7.28
N LEU A 254 4.94 -1.46 -6.77
CA LEU A 254 6.01 -2.14 -7.48
C LEU A 254 5.46 -3.46 -8.02
N ASP A 255 4.86 -3.40 -9.20
CA ASP A 255 4.28 -4.57 -9.85
C ASP A 255 5.40 -5.56 -10.20
N GLY A 256 5.21 -6.83 -9.84
CA GLY A 256 6.23 -7.87 -10.03
C GLY A 256 7.24 -7.99 -8.88
N TRP A 257 7.07 -7.27 -7.77
CA TRP A 257 7.97 -7.36 -6.60
C TRP A 257 8.10 -8.76 -5.99
N GLY A 258 7.10 -9.63 -6.15
CA GLY A 258 7.17 -11.02 -5.69
C GLY A 258 8.10 -11.93 -6.51
N THR A 259 8.58 -11.48 -7.67
CA THR A 259 9.36 -12.30 -8.61
C THR A 259 10.87 -12.34 -8.32
N PRO A 260 11.55 -11.22 -7.98
CA PRO A 260 12.97 -11.24 -7.67
C PRO A 260 13.31 -12.13 -6.48
N ALA A 261 14.45 -12.80 -6.56
CA ALA A 261 15.04 -13.51 -5.42
C ALA A 261 15.46 -12.53 -4.31
N ASP A 262 15.46 -12.99 -3.06
CA ASP A 262 15.65 -12.14 -1.88
C ASP A 262 16.95 -11.29 -1.91
N PRO A 263 18.13 -11.78 -2.38
CA PRO A 263 19.32 -10.92 -2.50
C PRO A 263 19.15 -9.78 -3.52
N VAL A 264 18.41 -10.02 -4.60
CA VAL A 264 18.11 -9.00 -5.61
C VAL A 264 17.12 -7.99 -5.04
N ALA A 265 16.06 -8.47 -4.36
CA ALA A 265 15.10 -7.62 -3.68
C ALA A 265 15.79 -6.70 -2.65
N ALA A 266 16.74 -7.22 -1.86
CA ALA A 266 17.50 -6.45 -0.88
C ALA A 266 18.35 -5.35 -1.53
N GLY A 267 19.00 -5.66 -2.66
CA GLY A 267 19.72 -4.67 -3.46
C GLY A 267 18.82 -3.58 -4.02
N LEU A 268 17.63 -3.94 -4.51
CA LEU A 268 16.62 -2.98 -4.99
C LEU A 268 16.10 -2.11 -3.85
N THR A 269 15.79 -2.67 -2.68
CA THR A 269 15.36 -1.93 -1.50
C THR A 269 16.37 -0.84 -1.15
N ALA A 270 17.65 -1.19 -1.06
CA ALA A 270 18.69 -0.22 -0.77
C ALA A 270 18.89 0.81 -1.89
N GLY A 271 18.80 0.39 -3.16
CA GLY A 271 18.91 1.29 -4.31
C GLY A 271 17.78 2.31 -4.40
N LEU A 272 16.54 1.90 -4.08
CA LEU A 272 15.37 2.79 -4.03
C LEU A 272 15.48 3.85 -2.92
N LEU A 273 16.12 3.51 -1.80
CA LEU A 273 16.30 4.39 -0.64
C LEU A 273 17.57 5.25 -0.75
N ALA A 274 18.44 4.98 -1.72
CA ALA A 274 19.65 5.76 -1.93
C ALA A 274 19.31 7.17 -2.43
N PRO A 275 20.17 8.18 -2.15
CA PRO A 275 20.00 9.52 -2.70
C PRO A 275 19.90 9.48 -4.23
N ILE A 276 18.85 10.09 -4.77
CA ILE A 276 18.60 10.11 -6.21
C ILE A 276 19.50 11.16 -6.85
N THR A 277 20.51 10.72 -7.60
CA THR A 277 21.45 11.62 -8.27
C THR A 277 20.71 12.62 -9.17
N GLY A 278 21.00 13.90 -8.99
CA GLY A 278 20.40 14.99 -9.78
C GLY A 278 19.02 15.45 -9.29
N ILE A 279 18.46 14.86 -8.22
CA ILE A 279 17.17 15.26 -7.65
C ILE A 279 17.32 15.44 -6.14
N THR A 280 17.16 16.67 -5.67
CA THR A 280 17.26 17.02 -4.25
C THR A 280 15.88 17.25 -3.63
N GLY A 281 15.77 17.07 -2.32
CA GLY A 281 14.55 17.42 -1.59
C GLY A 281 13.40 16.42 -1.69
N VAL A 282 13.65 15.20 -2.19
CA VAL A 282 12.66 14.12 -2.24
C VAL A 282 12.90 13.16 -1.07
N ALA A 283 11.88 12.95 -0.25
CA ALA A 283 11.85 11.86 0.73
C ALA A 283 11.25 10.61 0.07
N VAL A 284 11.81 9.46 0.42
CA VAL A 284 11.40 8.15 -0.11
C VAL A 284 10.97 7.26 1.04
N SER A 285 9.75 6.74 0.97
CA SER A 285 9.26 5.71 1.88
C SER A 285 8.96 4.44 1.09
N LEU A 286 9.58 3.32 1.47
CA LEU A 286 9.36 2.02 0.84
C LEU A 286 8.79 1.07 1.88
N THR A 287 7.60 0.55 1.64
CA THR A 287 6.97 -0.45 2.50
C THR A 287 6.93 -1.78 1.77
N LEU A 288 7.57 -2.79 2.36
CA LEU A 288 7.53 -4.17 1.90
C LEU A 288 6.54 -4.93 2.77
N ALA A 289 5.70 -5.76 2.19
CA ALA A 289 4.76 -6.60 2.94
C ALA A 289 4.84 -8.06 2.49
N ALA A 290 4.62 -8.97 3.42
CA ALA A 290 4.38 -10.38 3.15
C ALA A 290 3.23 -10.90 4.02
N ARG A 291 2.51 -11.91 3.51
CA ARG A 291 1.45 -12.60 4.24
C ARG A 291 1.70 -14.10 4.26
N THR A 292 1.24 -14.78 5.32
CA THR A 292 1.13 -16.24 5.31
C THR A 292 0.22 -16.64 4.15
N GLY A 293 0.65 -17.60 3.32
CA GLY A 293 0.04 -17.87 2.01
C GLY A 293 0.92 -17.46 0.82
N GLY A 294 1.98 -16.69 1.07
CA GLY A 294 3.06 -16.45 0.10
C GLY A 294 2.96 -15.12 -0.66
N ASP A 295 1.91 -14.33 -0.41
CA ASP A 295 1.75 -13.03 -1.06
C ASP A 295 2.82 -12.04 -0.58
N ARG A 296 3.48 -11.41 -1.55
CA ARG A 296 4.51 -10.38 -1.34
C ARG A 296 4.15 -9.13 -2.13
N SER A 297 4.24 -7.97 -1.50
CA SER A 297 3.97 -6.69 -2.16
C SER A 297 4.92 -5.59 -1.70
N ALA A 298 4.99 -4.52 -2.50
CA ALA A 298 5.73 -3.33 -2.12
C ALA A 298 5.02 -2.06 -2.60
N ILE A 299 5.02 -1.05 -1.72
CA ILE A 299 4.50 0.30 -1.98
C ILE A 299 5.65 1.29 -1.81
N LEU A 300 5.87 2.12 -2.83
CA LEU A 300 6.77 3.25 -2.80
C LEU A 300 5.95 4.53 -2.64
N ARG A 301 6.32 5.39 -1.69
CA ARG A 301 5.77 6.74 -1.54
C ARG A 301 6.90 7.76 -1.63
N LEU A 302 6.75 8.68 -2.57
CA LEU A 302 7.66 9.80 -2.78
C LEU A 302 7.00 11.07 -2.25
N ALA A 303 7.77 11.93 -1.59
CA ALA A 303 7.28 13.17 -1.02
C ALA A 303 8.27 14.32 -1.26
N ALA A 304 7.79 15.44 -1.80
CA ALA A 304 8.59 16.65 -2.01
C ALA A 304 7.72 17.90 -1.90
N THR A 305 8.34 19.07 -1.85
CA THR A 305 7.62 20.37 -1.85
C THR A 305 7.14 20.80 -3.23
N THR A 306 7.51 20.07 -4.29
CA THR A 306 7.05 20.33 -5.67
C THR A 306 6.64 19.02 -6.35
N GLU A 307 5.58 19.07 -7.15
CA GLU A 307 5.12 17.93 -7.94
C GLU A 307 6.16 17.48 -8.97
N ALA A 308 6.87 18.43 -9.59
CA ALA A 308 7.92 18.14 -10.55
C ALA A 308 9.07 17.30 -9.96
N ALA A 309 9.45 17.54 -8.69
CA ALA A 309 10.46 16.73 -8.03
C ALA A 309 9.98 15.30 -7.76
N VAL A 310 8.71 15.12 -7.41
CA VAL A 310 8.08 13.80 -7.25
C VAL A 310 8.08 13.05 -8.58
N ASP A 311 7.64 13.70 -9.66
CA ASP A 311 7.54 13.10 -10.99
C ASP A 311 8.93 12.73 -11.55
N ALA A 312 9.91 13.63 -11.44
CA ALA A 312 11.28 13.35 -11.88
C ALA A 312 11.91 12.17 -11.10
N ALA A 313 11.65 12.08 -9.79
CA ALA A 313 12.12 10.97 -8.96
C ALA A 313 11.45 9.66 -9.38
N ALA A 314 10.14 9.67 -9.61
CA ALA A 314 9.40 8.50 -10.08
C ALA A 314 9.96 7.98 -11.40
N ASP A 315 10.20 8.85 -12.38
CA ASP A 315 10.77 8.46 -13.69
C ASP A 315 12.16 7.86 -13.56
N ARG A 316 12.99 8.38 -12.66
CA ARG A 316 14.34 7.86 -12.42
C ARG A 316 14.29 6.48 -11.77
N LEU A 317 13.43 6.30 -10.77
CA LEU A 317 13.28 5.02 -10.07
C LEU A 317 12.59 3.97 -10.97
N ALA A 318 11.65 4.36 -11.82
CA ALA A 318 11.06 3.48 -12.81
C ALA A 318 12.14 2.87 -13.73
N ARG A 319 13.05 3.69 -14.26
CA ARG A 319 14.17 3.22 -15.09
C ARG A 319 15.13 2.30 -14.32
N PHE A 320 15.35 2.55 -13.03
CA PHE A 320 16.17 1.70 -12.16
C PHE A 320 15.56 0.30 -11.96
N LEU A 321 14.23 0.19 -11.94
CA LEU A 321 13.52 -1.07 -11.68
C LEU A 321 13.36 -1.97 -12.92
N VAL A 322 13.42 -1.42 -14.14
CA VAL A 322 13.24 -2.17 -15.41
C VAL A 322 14.12 -3.42 -15.52
N PRO A 323 15.44 -3.39 -15.21
CA PRO A 323 16.29 -4.56 -15.34
C PRO A 323 15.88 -5.73 -14.43
N ALA A 324 15.18 -5.45 -13.34
CA ALA A 324 14.69 -6.46 -12.41
C ALA A 324 13.28 -6.98 -12.76
N GLY A 325 12.69 -6.52 -13.88
CA GLY A 325 11.33 -6.87 -14.27
C GLY A 325 10.24 -6.28 -13.36
N VAL A 326 10.59 -5.31 -12.52
CA VAL A 326 9.66 -4.62 -11.61
C VAL A 326 9.17 -3.34 -12.29
N ARG A 327 7.85 -3.14 -12.34
CA ARG A 327 7.24 -1.94 -12.92
C ARG A 327 6.72 -1.03 -11.81
N LEU A 328 7.04 0.25 -11.93
CA LEU A 328 6.49 1.28 -11.06
C LEU A 328 5.17 1.82 -11.64
N SER A 329 4.08 1.63 -10.91
CA SER A 329 2.73 2.05 -11.32
C SER A 329 2.18 3.06 -10.31
N ARG A 330 1.82 4.27 -10.75
CA ARG A 330 1.27 5.30 -9.86
C ARG A 330 -0.18 4.98 -9.48
N LEU A 331 -0.52 5.15 -8.21
CA LEU A 331 -1.86 4.91 -7.67
C LEU A 331 -2.73 6.16 -7.76
N ASP A 332 -2.86 6.70 -8.97
CA ASP A 332 -3.72 7.86 -9.25
C ASP A 332 -5.17 7.57 -8.82
N GLY A 333 -5.84 8.55 -8.20
CA GLY A 333 -7.18 8.39 -7.67
C GLY A 333 -7.28 7.38 -6.52
N GLY A 334 -6.15 6.90 -5.99
CA GLY A 334 -6.09 5.87 -4.95
C GLY A 334 -5.06 6.17 -3.85
N HIS A 335 -4.69 7.42 -3.64
CA HIS A 335 -3.62 7.76 -2.71
C HIS A 335 -3.99 7.61 -1.24
N PHE A 336 -5.24 7.85 -0.83
CA PHE A 336 -5.69 7.57 0.55
C PHE A 336 -5.36 6.14 1.01
N PRO A 337 -5.88 5.08 0.35
CA PRO A 337 -5.58 3.70 0.73
C PRO A 337 -4.10 3.36 0.49
N ALA A 338 -3.44 3.96 -0.50
CA ALA A 338 -2.03 3.74 -0.74
C ALA A 338 -1.13 4.31 0.37
N VAL A 339 -1.47 5.49 0.92
CA VAL A 339 -0.80 6.07 2.08
C VAL A 339 -0.99 5.13 3.27
N ALA A 340 -2.21 4.64 3.51
CA ALA A 340 -2.47 3.66 4.56
C ALA A 340 -1.59 2.40 4.40
N ALA A 341 -1.43 1.89 3.18
CA ALA A 341 -0.58 0.74 2.88
C ALA A 341 0.92 1.01 2.96
N SER A 342 1.34 2.27 2.84
CA SER A 342 2.72 2.71 2.99
C SER A 342 3.12 3.03 4.44
N LEU A 343 2.18 2.90 5.38
CA LEU A 343 2.42 3.10 6.81
C LEU A 343 2.40 1.75 7.53
N PRO A 344 3.18 1.59 8.60
CA PRO A 344 3.21 0.36 9.40
C PRO A 344 1.97 0.27 10.32
N ILE A 345 0.76 0.30 9.76
CA ILE A 345 -0.52 0.36 10.49
C ILE A 345 -1.46 -0.81 10.20
N GLY A 346 -1.04 -1.79 9.40
CA GLY A 346 -1.87 -2.94 9.05
C GLY A 346 -2.78 -2.71 7.84
N GLY A 347 -2.57 -1.63 7.09
CA GLY A 347 -3.21 -1.37 5.79
C GLY A 347 -2.63 -2.25 4.68
N PHE A 348 -2.45 -3.55 4.90
CA PHE A 348 -1.83 -4.45 3.93
C PHE A 348 -2.48 -4.28 2.55
N SER A 349 -1.66 -3.99 1.53
CA SER A 349 -2.14 -3.87 0.16
C SER A 349 -2.83 -5.17 -0.23
N ARG A 350 -4.07 -5.09 -0.66
CA ARG A 350 -4.76 -6.18 -1.35
C ARG A 350 -4.48 -6.10 -2.83
#